data_AF-A0A813Q0E1-F1
#
_entry.id   AF-A0A813Q0E1-F1
#
_cell.length_a   1.000
_cell.length_b   1.000
_cell.length_c   1.000
_cell.angle_alpha   90.00
_cell.angle_beta   90.00
_cell.angle_gamma   90.00
#
_symmetry.space_group_name_H-M   'P 1'
#
loop_
_entity.id
_entity.type
_entity.pdbx_description
1 polymer ?
#
loop_
_entity_poly.entity_id
_entity_poly.type
_entity_poly.pdbx_seq_one_letter_code
_entity_poly.pdbx_strand_id
1 'polypeptide(L)'
;MAKSDFGSVSGWHNDRAMISNKNLRITLRKNALSGESGIVSATRIPDGSAYELDFDVRFHSQFDWSRGGKVGFGLGIGNRNTGCNVPFDGAGGTLRLMWYNDGKRVYFYPYVYHAGMAGPCGSNFGKLYPSSGSLEKGKWYKVHMYIKSNTGSNANGHVQIKINGDTLIDQSILWTTNDSKRLISNLSFHTFRGGSGDHWKSDVDSYIYYDNLSVRQISK
;
A
#
# COMPACT_ATOMS: atom_id res chain seq x y z
N MET A 1 -1.06 -18.23 -12.64
CA MET A 1 0.01 -17.86 -11.68
C MET A 1 -0.62 -17.11 -10.51
N ALA A 2 -0.94 -15.80 -10.58
CA ALA A 2 -1.47 -15.11 -9.39
C ALA A 2 -2.68 -15.78 -8.71
N LYS A 3 -3.67 -16.29 -9.47
CA LYS A 3 -4.82 -17.01 -8.86
C LYS A 3 -4.41 -18.29 -8.10
N SER A 4 -3.38 -19.03 -8.54
CA SER A 4 -2.93 -20.22 -7.81
C SER A 4 -2.27 -19.86 -6.48
N ASP A 5 -1.56 -18.73 -6.45
CA ASP A 5 -0.77 -18.33 -5.28
C ASP A 5 -1.63 -17.58 -4.25
N PHE A 6 -2.54 -16.72 -4.72
CA PHE A 6 -3.41 -15.89 -3.89
C PHE A 6 -4.81 -16.49 -3.66
N GLY A 7 -5.16 -17.58 -4.34
CA GLY A 7 -6.49 -18.20 -4.35
C GLY A 7 -7.54 -17.36 -5.09
N SER A 8 -7.83 -16.16 -4.59
CA SER A 8 -8.68 -15.16 -5.25
C SER A 8 -7.85 -13.93 -5.63
N VAL A 9 -7.99 -13.46 -6.87
CA VAL A 9 -7.33 -12.25 -7.33
C VAL A 9 -8.21 -11.53 -8.34
N SER A 10 -8.32 -10.21 -8.18
CA SER A 10 -9.06 -9.31 -9.07
C SER A 10 -8.17 -8.14 -9.43
N GLY A 11 -8.39 -7.50 -10.59
CA GLY A 11 -7.56 -6.38 -11.06
C GLY A 11 -6.11 -6.77 -11.42
N TRP A 12 -5.86 -8.06 -11.65
CA TRP A 12 -4.55 -8.55 -12.08
C TRP A 12 -4.35 -8.40 -13.59
N HIS A 13 -3.17 -7.94 -14.00
CA HIS A 13 -2.79 -7.72 -15.39
C HIS A 13 -1.54 -8.53 -15.74
N ASN A 14 -1.71 -9.66 -16.43
CA ASN A 14 -0.60 -10.57 -16.78
C ASN A 14 0.46 -9.92 -17.67
N ASP A 15 0.07 -8.97 -18.51
CA ASP A 15 0.96 -8.18 -19.38
C ASP A 15 1.89 -7.23 -18.62
N ARG A 16 1.68 -7.06 -17.31
CA ARG A 16 2.48 -6.16 -16.45
C ARG A 16 3.17 -6.89 -15.30
N ALA A 17 2.91 -8.18 -15.12
CA ALA A 17 3.51 -8.99 -14.07
C ALA A 17 4.35 -10.12 -14.68
N MET A 18 5.58 -10.28 -14.22
CA MET A 18 6.42 -11.41 -14.62
C MET A 18 7.30 -11.91 -13.48
N ILE A 19 7.69 -13.17 -13.54
CA ILE A 19 8.74 -13.70 -12.65
C ILE A 19 10.10 -13.40 -13.30
N SER A 20 10.96 -12.71 -12.56
CA SER A 20 12.30 -12.31 -12.99
C SER A 20 13.31 -12.65 -11.91
N ASN A 21 14.18 -13.62 -12.18
CA ASN A 21 15.14 -14.18 -11.21
C ASN A 21 14.48 -14.55 -9.88
N LYS A 22 13.37 -15.31 -9.95
CA LYS A 22 12.53 -15.73 -8.82
C LYS A 22 11.76 -14.62 -8.09
N ASN A 23 11.90 -13.35 -8.48
CA ASN A 23 11.13 -12.25 -7.92
C ASN A 23 9.91 -11.93 -8.78
N LEU A 24 8.81 -11.47 -8.17
CA LEU A 24 7.70 -10.87 -8.91
C LEU A 24 8.08 -9.46 -9.35
N ARG A 25 8.20 -9.23 -10.66
CA ARG A 25 8.41 -7.91 -11.26
C ARG A 25 7.10 -7.35 -11.78
N ILE A 26 6.76 -6.14 -11.36
CA ILE A 26 5.66 -5.35 -11.90
C ILE A 26 6.19 -4.23 -12.80
N THR A 27 5.57 -4.08 -13.96
CA THR A 27 5.83 -3.01 -14.93
C THR A 27 4.90 -1.84 -14.65
N LEU A 28 5.48 -0.64 -14.56
CA LEU A 28 4.81 0.64 -14.60
C LEU A 28 4.99 1.21 -15.99
N ARG A 29 3.91 1.23 -16.78
CA ARG A 29 3.88 1.76 -18.14
C ARG A 29 4.17 3.24 -18.17
N LYS A 30 4.92 3.66 -19.18
CA LYS A 30 5.11 5.07 -19.54
C LYS A 30 3.78 5.74 -19.88
N ASN A 31 3.74 7.06 -19.68
CA ASN A 31 2.64 7.96 -20.04
C ASN A 31 1.27 7.59 -19.46
N ALA A 32 1.24 6.75 -18.42
CA ALA A 32 0.03 6.26 -17.79
C ALA A 32 0.07 6.45 -16.27
N LEU A 33 -1.12 6.48 -15.65
CA LEU A 33 -1.32 6.58 -14.20
C LEU A 33 -2.24 5.48 -13.70
N SER A 34 -2.32 5.30 -12.38
CA SER A 34 -3.32 4.45 -11.73
C SER A 34 -3.32 3.02 -12.31
N GLY A 35 -4.50 2.43 -12.52
CA GLY A 35 -4.64 1.10 -13.09
C GLY A 35 -4.13 0.95 -14.52
N GLU A 36 -3.88 2.02 -15.27
CA GLU A 36 -3.28 1.94 -16.61
C GLU A 36 -1.75 1.86 -16.54
N SER A 37 -1.16 2.49 -15.53
CA SER A 37 0.27 2.47 -15.25
C SER A 37 0.72 1.07 -14.83
N GLY A 38 0.10 0.49 -13.81
CA GLY A 38 0.61 -0.73 -13.20
C GLY A 38 -0.48 -1.73 -12.84
N ILE A 39 -0.49 -2.16 -11.58
CA ILE A 39 -1.48 -3.12 -11.06
C ILE A 39 -2.22 -2.52 -9.87
N VAL A 40 -3.54 -2.66 -9.90
CA VAL A 40 -4.44 -2.37 -8.77
C VAL A 40 -5.19 -3.67 -8.48
N SER A 41 -4.51 -4.57 -7.77
CA SER A 41 -5.00 -5.91 -7.52
C SER A 41 -5.52 -6.05 -6.09
N ALA A 42 -6.51 -6.91 -5.92
CA ALA A 42 -7.12 -7.20 -4.64
C ALA A 42 -7.40 -8.70 -4.48
N THR A 43 -7.06 -9.23 -3.30
CA THR A 43 -7.31 -10.60 -2.87
C THR A 43 -8.21 -10.59 -1.63
N ARG A 44 -9.24 -11.41 -1.62
CA ARG A 44 -10.06 -11.66 -0.42
C ARG A 44 -9.27 -12.59 0.49
N ILE A 45 -9.02 -12.14 1.72
CA ILE A 45 -8.46 -12.94 2.82
C ILE A 45 -9.58 -13.21 3.83
N PRO A 46 -9.50 -14.20 4.74
CA PRO A 46 -10.53 -14.37 5.78
C PRO A 46 -10.78 -13.09 6.59
N ASP A 47 -11.98 -12.95 7.15
CA ASP A 47 -12.26 -11.83 8.05
C ASP A 47 -11.47 -11.96 9.35
N GLY A 48 -10.88 -10.85 9.80
CA GLY A 48 -10.21 -10.77 11.08
C GLY A 48 -10.16 -9.35 11.65
N SER A 49 -9.97 -9.29 12.96
CA SER A 49 -9.82 -8.04 13.72
C SER A 49 -8.37 -7.57 13.85
N ALA A 50 -7.39 -8.43 13.52
CA ALA A 50 -6.00 -8.02 13.39
C ALA A 50 -5.24 -8.90 12.38
N TYR A 51 -4.35 -8.26 11.62
CA TYR A 51 -3.50 -8.89 10.62
C TYR A 51 -2.12 -8.26 10.63
N GLU A 52 -1.13 -9.06 10.24
CA GLU A 52 0.18 -8.56 9.82
C GLU A 52 0.54 -9.09 8.43
N LEU A 53 1.41 -8.35 7.75
CA LEU A 53 2.08 -8.79 6.54
C LEU A 53 3.52 -8.33 6.50
N ASP A 54 4.34 -9.11 5.82
CA ASP A 54 5.72 -8.83 5.50
C ASP A 54 5.93 -9.00 4.00
N PHE A 55 6.73 -8.14 3.38
CA PHE A 55 7.19 -8.32 2.00
C PHE A 55 8.49 -7.55 1.76
N ASP A 56 9.26 -7.99 0.78
CA ASP A 56 10.41 -7.26 0.29
C ASP A 56 10.03 -6.48 -0.96
N VAL A 57 10.54 -5.26 -1.09
CA VAL A 57 10.38 -4.44 -2.29
C VAL A 57 11.70 -3.83 -2.75
N ARG A 58 11.91 -3.83 -4.07
CA ARG A 58 13.08 -3.19 -4.69
C ARG A 58 12.67 -2.46 -5.96
N PHE A 59 13.05 -1.20 -6.06
CA PHE A 59 12.96 -0.44 -7.30
C PHE A 59 14.09 -0.85 -8.24
N HIS A 60 13.82 -0.94 -9.55
CA HIS A 60 14.87 -1.20 -10.54
C HIS A 60 16.07 -0.25 -10.38
N SER A 61 17.28 -0.69 -10.71
CA SER A 61 18.50 0.14 -10.61
C SER A 61 18.42 1.43 -11.44
N GLN A 62 17.64 1.40 -12.52
CA GLN A 62 17.35 2.55 -13.39
C GLN A 62 15.91 3.05 -13.26
N PHE A 63 15.21 2.76 -12.15
CA PHE A 63 13.82 3.20 -11.95
C PHE A 63 13.70 4.72 -12.09
N ASP A 64 12.71 5.20 -12.86
CA ASP A 64 12.37 6.62 -12.83
C ASP A 64 11.45 6.90 -11.64
N TRP A 65 11.89 7.75 -10.71
CA TRP A 65 11.09 8.09 -9.54
C TRP A 65 9.82 8.87 -9.90
N SER A 66 9.87 9.71 -10.95
CA SER A 66 8.85 10.72 -11.26
C SER A 66 8.38 11.41 -9.97
N ARG A 67 7.08 11.66 -9.77
CA ARG A 67 6.51 12.26 -8.55
C ARG A 67 6.22 11.26 -7.44
N GLY A 68 5.81 10.05 -7.75
CA GLY A 68 5.39 9.09 -6.73
C GLY A 68 4.35 8.09 -7.19
N GLY A 69 3.92 7.24 -6.26
CA GLY A 69 2.92 6.22 -6.52
C GLY A 69 2.70 5.28 -5.35
N LYS A 70 1.77 4.33 -5.52
CA LYS A 70 1.44 3.29 -4.53
C LYS A 70 2.35 2.10 -4.77
N VAL A 71 2.84 1.48 -3.71
CA VAL A 71 3.84 0.42 -3.78
C VAL A 71 3.54 -0.71 -2.80
N GLY A 72 3.47 -1.93 -3.35
CA GLY A 72 3.46 -3.15 -2.56
C GLY A 72 2.10 -3.53 -1.98
N PHE A 73 2.18 -4.30 -0.90
CA PHE A 73 1.02 -4.90 -0.26
C PHE A 73 0.48 -4.00 0.86
N GLY A 74 -0.81 -4.14 1.13
CA GLY A 74 -1.53 -3.40 2.15
C GLY A 74 -2.83 -4.11 2.53
N LEU A 75 -3.57 -3.54 3.48
CA LEU A 75 -4.76 -4.18 4.06
C LEU A 75 -5.97 -3.25 3.97
N GLY A 76 -7.13 -3.86 3.70
CA GLY A 76 -8.41 -3.17 3.58
C GLY A 76 -9.39 -3.60 4.68
N ILE A 77 -10.04 -2.61 5.28
CA ILE A 77 -11.08 -2.75 6.32
C ILE A 77 -12.41 -2.21 5.78
N GLY A 78 -13.51 -2.94 6.04
CA GLY A 78 -14.85 -2.54 5.62
C GLY A 78 -14.98 -2.28 4.12
N ASN A 79 -15.42 -1.08 3.75
CA ASN A 79 -15.61 -0.63 2.37
C ASN A 79 -14.30 -0.34 1.62
N ARG A 80 -13.13 -0.43 2.27
CA ARG A 80 -11.80 -0.34 1.65
C ARG A 80 -11.57 0.98 0.90
N ASN A 81 -11.95 2.08 1.54
CA ASN A 81 -11.87 3.43 0.99
C ASN A 81 -10.47 3.76 0.41
N THR A 82 -10.45 4.24 -0.82
CA THR A 82 -9.26 4.73 -1.56
C THR A 82 -9.68 5.84 -2.55
N GLY A 83 -8.76 6.33 -3.40
CA GLY A 83 -9.12 7.21 -4.52
C GLY A 83 -9.71 8.57 -4.12
N CYS A 84 -9.30 9.12 -2.97
CA CYS A 84 -9.84 10.34 -2.37
C CYS A 84 -11.34 10.25 -2.00
N ASN A 85 -11.84 9.02 -1.79
CA ASN A 85 -13.15 8.76 -1.23
C ASN A 85 -13.03 8.62 0.30
N VAL A 86 -13.22 9.72 1.02
CA VAL A 86 -13.15 9.79 2.49
C VAL A 86 -14.29 8.95 3.11
N PRO A 87 -14.01 8.08 4.10
CA PRO A 87 -15.03 7.26 4.77
C PRO A 87 -15.88 8.08 5.76
N PHE A 88 -16.64 9.07 5.28
CA PHE A 88 -17.54 9.89 6.12
C PHE A 88 -18.64 9.06 6.80
N ASP A 89 -19.01 7.93 6.20
CA ASP A 89 -19.95 6.95 6.74
C ASP A 89 -19.33 6.05 7.83
N GLY A 90 -18.02 6.20 8.09
CA GLY A 90 -17.26 5.40 9.04
C GLY A 90 -17.24 3.91 8.72
N ALA A 91 -17.47 3.54 7.46
CA ALA A 91 -17.69 2.15 7.04
C ALA A 91 -16.47 1.52 6.36
N GLY A 92 -15.29 2.13 6.42
CA GLY A 92 -14.08 1.51 5.87
C GLY A 92 -12.80 2.32 5.97
N GLY A 93 -11.74 1.72 5.43
CA GLY A 93 -10.40 2.28 5.46
C GLY A 93 -9.39 1.39 4.74
N THR A 94 -8.18 1.90 4.57
CA THR A 94 -7.06 1.15 3.99
C THR A 94 -5.74 1.52 4.64
N LEU A 95 -4.87 0.52 4.85
CA LEU A 95 -3.46 0.69 5.18
C LEU A 95 -2.63 0.39 3.95
N ARG A 96 -1.93 1.39 3.41
CA ARG A 96 -1.09 1.28 2.20
C ARG A 96 0.19 2.08 2.36
N LEU A 97 1.14 1.84 1.46
CA LEU A 97 2.40 2.58 1.36
C LEU A 97 2.49 3.31 0.03
N MET A 98 3.13 4.47 0.05
CA MET A 98 3.51 5.20 -1.15
C MET A 98 5.00 5.52 -1.15
N TRP A 99 5.61 5.59 -2.33
CA TRP A 99 6.83 6.37 -2.52
C TRP A 99 6.48 7.76 -3.05
N TYR A 100 7.33 8.73 -2.75
CA TYR A 100 7.15 10.09 -3.19
C TYR A 100 8.48 10.79 -3.38
N ASN A 101 8.56 11.61 -4.42
CA ASN A 101 9.69 12.45 -4.74
C ASN A 101 9.25 13.91 -4.68
N ASP A 102 9.72 14.64 -3.67
CA ASP A 102 9.37 16.05 -3.50
C ASP A 102 10.18 16.99 -4.40
N GLY A 103 11.13 16.45 -5.19
CA GLY A 103 12.10 17.20 -6.00
C GLY A 103 13.44 17.43 -5.30
N LYS A 104 13.52 17.18 -3.99
CA LYS A 104 14.74 17.26 -3.18
C LYS A 104 15.19 15.89 -2.69
N ARG A 105 14.24 15.01 -2.38
CA ARG A 105 14.48 13.65 -1.89
C ARG A 105 13.32 12.71 -2.24
N VAL A 106 13.62 11.42 -2.16
CA VAL A 106 12.65 10.34 -2.40
C VAL A 106 12.44 9.53 -1.11
N TYR A 107 11.20 9.30 -0.70
CA TYR A 107 10.89 8.61 0.55
C TYR A 107 9.61 7.80 0.46
N PHE A 108 9.44 6.84 1.36
CA PHE A 108 8.16 6.21 1.65
C PHE A 108 7.35 7.05 2.65
N TYR A 109 6.03 6.98 2.54
CA TYR A 109 5.11 7.41 3.60
C TYR A 109 3.86 6.52 3.69
N PRO A 110 3.20 6.44 4.85
CA PRO A 110 1.90 5.78 5.00
C PRO A 110 0.83 6.48 4.16
N TYR A 111 -0.08 5.75 3.53
CA TYR A 111 -1.20 6.36 2.81
C TYR A 111 -2.52 5.73 3.23
N VAL A 112 -3.05 6.26 4.33
CA VAL A 112 -4.06 5.59 5.14
C VAL A 112 -5.42 6.28 5.05
N TYR A 113 -6.47 5.53 4.76
CA TYR A 113 -7.86 6.02 4.85
C TYR A 113 -8.48 5.47 6.13
N HIS A 114 -9.15 6.33 6.89
CA HIS A 114 -9.74 5.98 8.18
C HIS A 114 -10.86 6.98 8.53
N ALA A 115 -11.85 6.57 9.34
CA ALA A 115 -13.04 7.37 9.66
C ALA A 115 -12.75 8.79 10.20
N GLY A 116 -11.63 8.96 10.90
CA GLY A 116 -11.22 10.25 11.49
C GLY A 116 -10.25 11.09 10.64
N MET A 117 -10.12 10.83 9.34
CA MET A 117 -9.15 11.57 8.50
C MET A 117 -9.63 12.98 8.15
N ALA A 118 -8.74 13.97 8.22
CA ALA A 118 -9.05 15.37 7.91
C ALA A 118 -8.85 15.73 6.43
N GLY A 119 -7.90 15.07 5.76
CA GLY A 119 -7.57 15.34 4.36
C GLY A 119 -8.54 14.69 3.38
N PRO A 120 -8.62 15.19 2.12
CA PRO A 120 -9.47 14.61 1.09
C PRO A 120 -8.96 13.24 0.59
N CYS A 121 -7.70 12.93 0.87
CA CYS A 121 -7.04 11.70 0.44
C CYS A 121 -6.18 11.14 1.60
N GLY A 122 -5.57 9.97 1.40
CA GLY A 122 -4.93 9.19 2.46
C GLY A 122 -3.97 9.97 3.35
N SER A 123 -4.12 9.80 4.66
CA SER A 123 -3.28 10.37 5.72
C SER A 123 -1.87 9.79 5.68
N ASN A 124 -0.87 10.67 5.73
CA ASN A 124 0.55 10.30 5.88
C ASN A 124 1.11 10.49 7.29
N PHE A 125 0.34 11.13 8.18
CA PHE A 125 0.71 11.39 9.58
C PHE A 125 2.04 12.15 9.76
N GLY A 126 2.51 12.85 8.72
CA GLY A 126 3.84 13.48 8.71
C GLY A 126 5.00 12.49 8.84
N LYS A 127 4.77 11.20 8.55
CA LYS A 127 5.76 10.12 8.72
C LYS A 127 6.45 9.80 7.40
N LEU A 128 7.77 9.83 7.39
CA LEU A 128 8.60 9.60 6.21
C LEU A 128 9.69 8.56 6.52
N TYR A 129 9.99 7.69 5.55
CA TYR A 129 11.15 6.79 5.60
C TYR A 129 11.99 6.89 4.31
N PRO A 130 13.30 7.07 4.40
CA PRO A 130 14.03 7.41 5.63
C PRO A 130 13.62 8.82 6.11
N SER A 131 13.82 9.11 7.40
CA SER A 131 13.49 10.43 7.97
C SER A 131 14.39 11.55 7.39
N SER A 132 15.61 11.19 7.00
CA SER A 132 16.57 12.02 6.26
C SER A 132 17.18 11.23 5.08
N GLY A 133 17.70 11.93 4.08
CA GLY A 133 18.22 11.28 2.86
C GLY A 133 17.12 10.83 1.91
N SER A 134 17.41 9.82 1.07
CA SER A 134 16.51 9.30 0.05
C SER A 134 16.50 7.78 -0.03
N LEU A 135 15.42 7.21 -0.58
CA LEU A 135 15.40 5.85 -1.10
C LEU A 135 16.42 5.69 -2.22
N GLU A 136 16.96 4.49 -2.31
CA GLU A 136 18.01 4.09 -3.24
C GLU A 136 17.44 3.09 -4.25
N LYS A 137 17.78 3.29 -5.52
CA LYS A 137 17.42 2.36 -6.60
C LYS A 137 18.24 1.08 -6.45
N GLY A 138 17.68 -0.07 -6.81
CA GLY A 138 18.36 -1.36 -6.73
C GLY A 138 18.54 -1.94 -5.32
N LYS A 139 18.11 -1.22 -4.27
CA LYS A 139 18.14 -1.67 -2.87
C LYS A 139 16.84 -2.36 -2.48
N TRP A 140 16.96 -3.48 -1.75
CA TRP A 140 15.82 -4.15 -1.13
C TRP A 140 15.42 -3.44 0.17
N TYR A 141 14.11 -3.30 0.36
CA TYR A 141 13.50 -2.79 1.57
C TYR A 141 12.52 -3.84 2.09
N LYS A 142 12.73 -4.28 3.34
CA LYS A 142 11.80 -5.17 4.02
C LYS A 142 10.70 -4.35 4.67
N VAL A 143 9.46 -4.57 4.25
CA VAL A 143 8.28 -3.86 4.75
C VAL A 143 7.49 -4.80 5.64
N HIS A 144 7.25 -4.37 6.87
CA HIS A 144 6.29 -5.00 7.77
C HIS A 144 5.11 -4.04 7.99
N MET A 145 3.90 -4.57 7.97
CA MET A 145 2.69 -3.82 8.33
C MET A 145 1.85 -4.61 9.31
N TYR A 146 1.30 -3.91 10.31
CA TYR A 146 0.31 -4.46 11.22
C TYR A 146 -0.90 -3.53 11.32
N ILE A 147 -2.08 -4.13 11.32
CA ILE A 147 -3.37 -3.44 11.43
C ILE A 147 -4.23 -4.16 12.46
N LYS A 148 -4.92 -3.36 13.29
CA LYS A 148 -5.93 -3.84 14.23
C LYS A 148 -7.18 -2.99 14.14
N SER A 149 -8.33 -3.63 14.01
CA SER A 149 -9.65 -3.00 14.04
C SER A 149 -9.90 -2.32 15.39
N ASN A 150 -10.58 -1.18 15.35
CA ASN A 150 -11.13 -0.56 16.55
C ASN A 150 -12.52 -1.15 16.91
N THR A 151 -13.13 -0.68 17.99
CA THR A 151 -14.50 -1.05 18.41
C THR A 151 -15.38 0.18 18.59
N GLY A 152 -16.59 0.18 18.02
CA GLY A 152 -17.50 1.32 18.03
C GLY A 152 -16.81 2.57 17.51
N SER A 153 -16.95 3.68 18.24
CA SER A 153 -16.29 4.95 17.92
C SER A 153 -14.99 5.20 18.69
N ASN A 154 -14.43 4.16 19.34
CA ASN A 154 -13.19 4.31 20.11
C ASN A 154 -11.98 4.29 19.18
N ALA A 155 -11.00 5.17 19.40
CA ALA A 155 -9.72 5.15 18.67
C ALA A 155 -8.75 4.11 19.25
N ASN A 156 -9.21 2.88 19.45
CA ASN A 156 -8.45 1.76 20.04
C ASN A 156 -8.01 0.70 19.01
N GLY A 157 -8.18 0.98 17.71
CA GLY A 157 -7.53 0.24 16.64
C GLY A 157 -6.05 0.58 16.57
N HIS A 158 -5.31 -0.07 15.67
CA HIS A 158 -3.86 0.13 15.55
C HIS A 158 -3.42 0.18 14.10
N VAL A 159 -2.40 1.00 13.83
CA VAL A 159 -1.68 1.09 12.55
C VAL A 159 -0.18 1.06 12.82
N GLN A 160 0.52 0.15 12.16
CA GLN A 160 1.98 0.06 12.21
C GLN A 160 2.56 -0.22 10.83
N ILE A 161 3.65 0.47 10.50
CA ILE A 161 4.51 0.16 9.36
C ILE A 161 5.97 0.26 9.83
N LYS A 162 6.77 -0.75 9.52
CA LYS A 162 8.22 -0.75 9.71
C LYS A 162 8.91 -1.00 8.38
N ILE A 163 10.03 -0.32 8.14
CA ILE A 163 10.87 -0.49 6.95
C ILE A 163 12.28 -0.84 7.41
N ASN A 164 12.81 -2.00 7.00
CA ASN A 164 14.10 -2.53 7.47
C ASN A 164 14.21 -2.61 9.01
N GLY A 165 13.09 -2.81 9.70
CA GLY A 165 13.01 -2.83 11.17
C GLY A 165 12.76 -1.46 11.81
N ASP A 166 13.01 -0.36 11.11
CA ASP A 166 12.76 0.99 11.61
C ASP A 166 11.27 1.32 11.56
N THR A 167 10.74 1.85 12.67
CA THR A 167 9.33 2.26 12.75
C THR A 167 9.07 3.54 11.95
N LEU A 168 8.25 3.41 10.90
CA LEU A 168 7.72 4.55 10.15
C LEU A 168 6.48 5.14 10.86
N ILE A 169 5.56 4.27 11.28
CA ILE A 169 4.37 4.65 12.06
C ILE A 169 4.03 3.51 13.01
N ASP A 170 3.58 3.85 14.22
CA ASP A 170 3.13 2.89 15.23
C ASP A 170 2.23 3.63 16.24
N GLN A 171 0.91 3.57 16.05
CA GLN A 171 -0.02 4.32 16.89
C GLN A 171 -1.45 3.77 16.85
N SER A 172 -2.26 4.18 17.82
CA SER A 172 -3.69 3.94 17.82
C SER A 172 -4.42 4.71 16.72
N ILE A 173 -5.53 4.17 16.23
CA ILE A 173 -6.31 4.78 15.15
C ILE A 173 -7.81 4.39 15.24
N LEU A 174 -8.68 5.29 14.77
CA LEU A 174 -10.09 5.03 14.52
C LEU A 174 -10.28 4.66 13.04
N TRP A 175 -10.43 3.37 12.75
CA TRP A 175 -10.63 2.87 11.38
C TRP A 175 -12.07 3.08 10.91
N THR A 176 -13.03 2.64 11.73
CA THR A 176 -14.46 2.61 11.41
C THR A 176 -15.27 3.04 12.61
N THR A 177 -16.45 3.64 12.41
CA THR A 177 -17.47 3.85 13.44
C THR A 177 -18.67 2.92 13.28
N ASN A 178 -18.73 2.18 12.16
CA ASN A 178 -19.72 1.14 11.91
C ASN A 178 -19.13 -0.27 12.21
N ASP A 179 -19.55 -0.88 13.32
CA ASP A 179 -19.04 -2.18 13.76
C ASP A 179 -19.33 -3.32 12.77
N SER A 180 -20.36 -3.24 11.92
CA SER A 180 -20.60 -4.24 10.86
C SER A 180 -19.52 -4.22 9.76
N LYS A 181 -18.67 -3.19 9.75
CA LYS A 181 -17.63 -2.95 8.75
C LYS A 181 -16.22 -2.93 9.33
N ARG A 182 -16.08 -3.26 10.60
CA ARG A 182 -14.79 -3.17 11.32
C ARG A 182 -13.78 -4.26 10.96
N LEU A 183 -14.14 -5.28 10.19
CA LEU A 183 -13.22 -6.40 9.92
C LEU A 183 -12.31 -6.13 8.72
N ILE A 184 -11.06 -6.54 8.88
CA ILE A 184 -10.08 -6.62 7.80
C ILE A 184 -10.42 -7.84 6.95
N SER A 185 -10.52 -7.63 5.65
CA SER A 185 -11.06 -8.63 4.72
C SER A 185 -10.32 -8.68 3.39
N ASN A 186 -9.33 -7.81 3.20
CA ASN A 186 -8.70 -7.64 1.90
C ASN A 186 -7.20 -7.42 2.02
N LEU A 187 -6.46 -8.21 1.24
CA LEU A 187 -5.07 -7.94 0.88
C LEU A 187 -5.08 -7.13 -0.42
N SER A 188 -4.64 -5.88 -0.35
CA SER A 188 -4.44 -5.05 -1.54
C SER A 188 -3.01 -5.21 -2.05
N PHE A 189 -2.83 -5.31 -3.36
CA PHE A 189 -1.53 -5.22 -4.01
C PHE A 189 -1.57 -4.12 -5.06
N HIS A 190 -1.12 -2.94 -4.66
CA HIS A 190 -1.26 -1.71 -5.42
C HIS A 190 0.12 -1.17 -5.80
N THR A 191 0.43 -1.24 -7.08
CA THR A 191 1.72 -0.85 -7.64
C THR A 191 1.49 -0.02 -8.88
N PHE A 192 1.48 1.30 -8.73
CA PHE A 192 1.18 2.23 -9.82
C PHE A 192 1.70 3.64 -9.57
N ARG A 193 2.00 4.40 -10.63
CA ARG A 193 2.27 5.85 -10.53
C ARG A 193 0.97 6.63 -10.32
N GLY A 194 0.98 7.65 -9.47
CA GLY A 194 -0.12 8.60 -9.41
C GLY A 194 -0.51 9.12 -8.03
N GLY A 195 -1.73 9.64 -7.97
CA GLY A 195 -1.95 11.08 -7.91
C GLY A 195 -2.70 11.47 -9.19
N SER A 196 -2.90 12.76 -9.46
CA SER A 196 -3.60 13.24 -10.65
C SER A 196 -2.75 14.25 -11.43
N GLY A 197 -2.81 14.18 -12.75
CA GLY A 197 -2.10 15.08 -13.66
C GLY A 197 -0.78 14.53 -14.19
N ASP A 198 -0.32 15.11 -15.30
CA ASP A 198 0.79 14.53 -16.10
C ASP A 198 2.14 14.53 -15.38
N HIS A 199 2.35 15.42 -14.40
CA HIS A 199 3.58 15.46 -13.60
C HIS A 199 3.83 14.20 -12.74
N TRP A 200 2.85 13.29 -12.63
CA TRP A 200 3.02 11.98 -12.01
C TRP A 200 3.46 10.88 -12.98
N LYS A 201 3.35 11.12 -14.29
CA LYS A 201 3.72 10.16 -15.32
C LYS A 201 5.24 10.09 -15.45
N SER A 202 5.69 9.03 -16.09
CA SER A 202 7.06 8.85 -16.56
C SER A 202 6.99 8.59 -18.06
N ASP A 203 7.96 9.04 -18.82
CA ASP A 203 8.08 8.79 -20.26
C ASP A 203 8.70 7.41 -20.58
N VAL A 204 9.17 6.69 -19.55
CA VAL A 204 9.78 5.36 -19.67
C VAL A 204 9.03 4.31 -18.85
N ASP A 205 9.00 3.09 -19.38
CA ASP A 205 8.55 1.94 -18.60
C ASP A 205 9.52 1.72 -17.44
N SER A 206 8.99 1.44 -16.26
CA SER A 206 9.78 1.25 -15.04
C SER A 206 9.36 -0.01 -14.29
N TYR A 207 10.26 -0.56 -13.48
CA TYR A 207 10.02 -1.85 -12.84
C TYR A 207 10.18 -1.80 -11.33
N ILE A 208 9.28 -2.47 -10.62
CA ILE A 208 9.36 -2.71 -9.17
C ILE A 208 9.32 -4.22 -8.94
N TYR A 209 10.18 -4.71 -8.06
CA TYR A 209 10.33 -6.12 -7.73
C TYR A 209 9.81 -6.36 -6.32
N TYR A 210 9.15 -7.51 -6.13
CA TYR A 210 8.62 -7.98 -4.87
C TYR A 210 9.07 -9.41 -4.62
N ASP A 211 9.29 -9.74 -3.35
CA ASP A 211 9.59 -11.09 -2.91
C ASP A 211 9.12 -11.31 -1.46
N ASN A 212 9.13 -12.56 -1.01
CA ASN A 212 8.94 -12.98 0.38
C ASN A 212 7.65 -12.45 1.04
N LEU A 213 6.55 -12.40 0.30
CA LEU A 213 5.25 -12.06 0.88
C LEU A 213 4.85 -13.10 1.94
N SER A 214 4.55 -12.63 3.14
CA SER A 214 3.87 -13.38 4.20
C SER A 214 2.67 -12.59 4.70
N VAL A 215 1.55 -13.27 4.95
CA VAL A 215 0.33 -12.65 5.49
C VAL A 215 -0.19 -13.55 6.59
N ARG A 216 -0.40 -13.00 7.79
CA ARG A 216 -0.84 -13.76 8.96
C ARG A 216 -2.03 -13.08 9.64
N GLN A 217 -3.09 -13.86 9.84
CA GLN A 217 -4.20 -13.46 10.69
C GLN A 217 -3.77 -13.57 12.16
N ILE A 218 -3.93 -12.50 12.92
CA ILE A 218 -3.57 -12.45 14.34
C ILE A 218 -4.79 -12.70 15.22
N SER A 219 -5.95 -12.14 14.86
CA SER A 219 -7.21 -12.38 15.57
C SER A 219 -8.42 -12.32 14.64
N LYS A 220 -9.49 -13.01 15.04
CA LYS A 220 -10.80 -12.99 14.38
C LYS A 220 -11.59 -11.75 14.79
#